data_AF-A0A085VRR9-F1
#
_entry.id   AF-A0A085VRR9-F1
#
_cell.length_a   1.000
_cell.length_b   1.000
_cell.length_c   1.000
_cell.angle_alpha   90.00
_cell.angle_beta   90.00
_cell.angle_gamma   90.00
#
_symmetry.space_group_name_H-M   'P 1'
#
loop_
_entity.id
_entity.type
_entity.pdbx_description
1 polymer ?
#
loop_
_entity_poly.entity_id
_entity_poly.type
_entity_poly.pdbx_seq_one_letter_code
_entity_poly.pdbx_strand_id
1 'polypeptide(L)'
;TVQLIGLTSPGNTEFVQSLGCYRQALGYDQLGSLDPSVPTLYVAFSGSTSLRRQVHAHFKDALVYDCYAGSAQNQDYAEPDQA
;
A
#
# COMPACT_ATOMS: atom_id res chain seq x y z
N THR A 1 15.96 11.17 0.63
CA THR A 1 15.11 10.67 1.74
C THR A 1 13.85 10.09 1.15
N VAL A 2 13.34 8.98 1.68
CA VAL A 2 12.11 8.34 1.20
C VAL A 2 10.90 9.04 1.82
N GLN A 3 9.83 9.26 1.05
CA GLN A 3 8.56 9.77 1.58
C GLN A 3 7.71 8.60 2.08
N LEU A 4 7.30 8.64 3.35
CA LEU A 4 6.46 7.62 3.95
C LEU A 4 4.99 8.05 3.90
N ILE A 5 4.17 7.30 3.16
CA ILE A 5 2.73 7.49 3.04
C ILE A 5 2.03 6.31 3.70
N GLY A 6 1.11 6.60 4.62
CA GLY A 6 0.23 5.58 5.22
C GLY A 6 -1.04 5.44 4.39
N LEU A 7 -1.33 4.24 3.89
CA LEU A 7 -2.62 3.90 3.27
C LEU A 7 -3.47 3.13 4.29
N THR A 8 -4.68 3.60 4.57
CA THR A 8 -5.58 3.01 5.57
C THR A 8 -7.05 3.11 5.15
N SER A 9 -7.97 2.53 5.93
CA SER A 9 -9.40 2.74 5.70
C SER A 9 -9.77 4.20 5.97
N PRO A 10 -10.73 4.80 5.24
CA PRO A 10 -11.04 6.23 5.37
C PRO A 10 -11.28 6.70 6.81
N GLY A 11 -11.99 5.91 7.61
CA GLY A 11 -12.28 6.21 9.02
C GLY A 11 -11.07 6.18 9.97
N ASN A 12 -9.92 5.65 9.53
CA ASN A 12 -8.70 5.56 10.32
C ASN A 12 -7.65 6.62 9.93
N THR A 13 -7.91 7.45 8.92
CA THR A 13 -6.90 8.38 8.36
C THR A 13 -6.36 9.35 9.41
N GLU A 14 -7.25 9.97 10.20
CA GLU A 14 -6.85 10.90 11.27
C GLU A 14 -6.02 10.22 12.35
N PHE A 15 -6.43 9.02 12.77
CA PHE A 15 -5.68 8.22 13.73
C PHE A 15 -4.27 7.90 13.21
N VAL A 16 -4.15 7.41 11.98
CA VAL A 16 -2.84 7.08 11.38
C VAL A 16 -1.97 8.32 11.23
N GLN A 17 -2.54 9.47 10.84
CA GLN A 17 -1.82 10.74 10.77
C GLN A 17 -1.27 11.17 12.15
N SER A 18 -2.04 10.95 13.22
CA SER A 18 -1.66 11.32 14.59
C SER A 18 -0.48 10.52 15.15
N LEU A 19 -0.14 9.37 14.56
CA LEU A 19 1.01 8.56 14.98
C LEU A 19 2.35 9.26 14.72
N GLY A 20 2.39 10.23 13.80
CA GLY A 20 3.62 10.95 13.43
C GLY A 20 4.64 10.11 12.64
N CYS A 21 4.31 8.87 12.29
CA CYS A 21 5.18 7.96 11.53
C CYS A 21 5.23 8.28 10.03
N TYR A 22 4.20 8.94 9.50
CA TYR A 22 4.02 9.17 8.07
C TYR A 22 4.02 10.67 7.77
N ARG A 23 4.50 11.02 6.58
CA ARG A 23 4.34 12.37 6.05
C ARG A 23 2.86 12.69 5.83
N GLN A 24 2.10 11.72 5.36
CA GLN A 24 0.69 11.83 5.06
C GLN A 24 0.00 10.48 5.24
N ALA A 25 -1.19 10.48 5.81
CA ALA A 25 -2.12 9.36 5.78
C ALA A 25 -3.18 9.60 4.69
N LEU A 26 -3.50 8.55 3.93
CA LEU A 26 -4.50 8.54 2.88
C LEU A 26 -5.47 7.38 3.09
N GLY A 27 -6.73 7.61 2.76
CA GLY A 27 -7.70 6.55 2.55
C GLY A 27 -7.31 5.68 1.35
N TYR A 28 -7.68 4.40 1.37
CA TYR A 28 -7.48 3.49 0.24
C TYR A 28 -8.10 4.01 -1.06
N ASP A 29 -9.22 4.72 -0.97
CA ASP A 29 -9.93 5.41 -2.06
C ASP A 29 -9.14 6.58 -2.65
N GLN A 30 -8.14 7.09 -1.95
CA GLN A 30 -7.29 8.20 -2.38
C GLN A 30 -5.98 7.74 -3.03
N LEU A 31 -5.77 6.43 -3.24
CA LEU A 31 -4.58 5.89 -3.91
C LEU A 31 -4.29 6.60 -5.24
N GLY A 32 -5.33 6.91 -6.02
CA GLY A 32 -5.23 7.58 -7.31
C GLY A 32 -4.65 9.00 -7.27
N SER A 33 -4.54 9.61 -6.08
CA SER A 33 -3.93 10.94 -5.89
C SER A 33 -2.39 10.89 -5.86
N LEU A 34 -1.79 9.72 -5.69
CA LEU A 34 -0.34 9.56 -5.70
C LEU A 34 0.18 9.63 -7.13
N ASP A 35 1.34 10.27 -7.34
CA ASP A 35 1.98 10.32 -8.65
C ASP A 35 2.47 8.91 -9.05
N PRO A 36 1.90 8.30 -10.10
CA PRO A 36 2.22 6.94 -10.50
C PRO A 36 3.62 6.81 -11.13
N SER A 37 4.29 7.92 -11.46
CA SER A 37 5.64 7.91 -12.04
C SER A 37 6.77 7.80 -11.01
N VAL A 38 6.45 7.96 -9.72
CA VAL A 38 7.43 7.89 -8.64
C VAL A 38 7.78 6.43 -8.35
N PRO A 39 9.08 6.04 -8.39
CA PRO A 39 9.52 4.72 -7.96
C PRO A 39 9.06 4.43 -6.52
N THR A 40 8.23 3.42 -6.36
CA THR A 40 7.46 3.17 -5.14
C THR A 40 7.74 1.76 -4.62
N LEU A 41 7.98 1.69 -3.31
CA LEU A 41 8.00 0.45 -2.55
C LEU A 41 6.68 0.32 -1.79
N TYR A 42 6.01 -0.83 -1.93
CA TYR A 42 4.78 -1.13 -1.22
C TYR A 42 4.99 -2.16 -0.11
N VAL A 43 4.41 -1.91 1.06
CA VAL A 43 4.35 -2.86 2.17
C VAL A 43 2.89 -3.12 2.54
N ALA A 44 2.41 -4.33 2.26
CA ALA A 44 1.03 -4.73 2.44
C ALA A 44 0.79 -5.31 3.85
N PHE A 45 0.24 -4.50 4.75
CA PHE A 45 -0.19 -4.95 6.09
C PHE A 45 -1.69 -5.31 6.17
N SER A 46 -2.51 -4.82 5.23
CA SER A 46 -3.97 -4.97 5.29
C SER A 46 -4.47 -6.37 4.94
N GLY A 47 -3.65 -7.20 4.31
CA GLY A 47 -4.05 -8.49 3.75
C GLY A 47 -5.07 -8.42 2.61
N SER A 48 -5.39 -7.22 2.11
CA SER A 48 -6.41 -7.03 1.07
C SER A 48 -5.86 -7.26 -0.33
N THR A 49 -6.27 -8.36 -0.97
CA THR A 49 -5.90 -8.66 -2.36
C THR A 49 -6.45 -7.63 -3.35
N SER A 50 -7.64 -7.07 -3.07
CA SER A 50 -8.22 -6.02 -3.94
C SER A 50 -7.44 -4.71 -3.88
N LEU A 51 -6.97 -4.31 -2.70
CA LEU A 51 -6.09 -3.14 -2.57
C LEU A 51 -4.74 -3.39 -3.23
N ARG A 52 -4.14 -4.56 -3.00
CA ARG A 52 -2.85 -4.92 -3.61
C ARG A 52 -2.92 -4.83 -5.15
N ARG A 53 -3.97 -5.38 -5.78
CA ARG A 53 -4.18 -5.22 -7.23
C ARG A 53 -4.31 -3.76 -7.67
N GLN A 54 -5.00 -2.92 -6.90
CA GLN A 54 -5.13 -1.50 -7.22
C GLN A 54 -3.77 -0.78 -7.15
N VAL A 55 -2.94 -1.08 -6.15
CA VAL A 55 -1.58 -0.53 -6.02
C VAL A 55 -0.72 -0.92 -7.23
N HIS A 56 -0.73 -2.21 -7.61
CA HIS A 56 -0.05 -2.69 -8.81
C HIS A 56 -0.54 -1.99 -10.08
N ALA A 57 -1.86 -1.86 -10.25
CA ALA A 57 -2.44 -1.20 -11.41
C ALA A 57 -2.11 0.31 -11.49
N HIS A 58 -2.00 0.97 -10.33
CA HIS A 58 -1.70 2.40 -10.25
C HIS A 58 -0.25 2.70 -10.59
N PHE A 59 0.70 2.00 -9.96
CA PHE A 59 2.14 2.29 -10.11
C PHE A 59 2.81 1.53 -11.26
N LYS A 60 2.29 0.37 -11.68
CA LYS A 60 2.83 -0.42 -12.80
C LYS A 60 4.36 -0.60 -12.70
N ASP A 61 5.10 -0.18 -13.73
CA ASP A 61 6.56 -0.27 -13.82
C ASP A 61 7.29 0.55 -12.74
N ALA A 62 6.62 1.53 -12.13
CA ALA A 62 7.17 2.30 -11.02
C ALA A 62 7.06 1.58 -9.67
N LEU A 63 6.31 0.48 -9.57
CA LEU A 63 6.28 -0.36 -8.37
C LEU A 63 7.53 -1.23 -8.32
N VAL A 64 8.60 -0.70 -7.71
CA VAL A 64 9.93 -1.33 -7.71
C VAL A 64 10.09 -2.44 -6.66
N TYR A 65 9.18 -2.50 -5.68
CA TYR A 65 9.17 -3.57 -4.68
C TYR A 65 7.79 -3.74 -4.06
N ASP A 66 7.40 -4.99 -3.84
CA ASP A 66 6.16 -5.38 -3.15
C ASP A 66 6.47 -6.37 -2.03
N CYS A 67 6.26 -5.93 -0.78
CA CYS A 67 6.44 -6.73 0.41
C CYS A 67 5.08 -7.04 1.03
N TYR A 68 4.71 -8.32 1.06
CA TYR A 68 3.54 -8.76 1.80
C TYR A 68 3.89 -9.05 3.27
N ALA A 69 3.49 -8.16 4.17
CA ALA A 69 3.80 -8.22 5.59
C ALA A 69 2.55 -8.59 6.40
N GLY A 70 2.20 -9.88 6.41
CA GLY A 70 1.00 -10.35 7.11
C GLY A 70 0.61 -11.82 6.89
N SER A 71 1.52 -12.70 6.45
CA SER A 71 1.17 -14.09 6.07
C SER A 71 0.81 -15.00 7.24
N ALA A 72 0.78 -14.50 8.48
CA ALA A 72 0.49 -15.32 9.66
C ALA A 72 -1.02 -15.61 9.85
N GLN A 73 -1.93 -14.87 9.20
CA GLN A 73 -3.38 -15.01 9.40
C GLN A 73 -4.23 -15.20 8.13
N ASN A 74 -3.68 -15.06 6.92
CA ASN A 74 -4.45 -15.26 5.69
C ASN A 74 -4.31 -16.70 5.17
N GLN A 75 -5.45 -17.39 5.01
CA GLN A 75 -5.53 -18.73 4.41
C GLN A 75 -5.54 -18.71 2.87
N ASP A 76 -5.74 -17.52 2.28
CA ASP A 76 -5.52 -17.30 0.85
C ASP A 76 -4.02 -17.08 0.61
N TYR A 77 -3.29 -18.19 0.44
CA TYR A 77 -1.96 -18.17 -0.13
C TYR A 77 -2.08 -17.61 -1.56
N ALA A 78 -1.73 -16.35 -1.76
CA ALA A 78 -1.48 -15.85 -3.09
C ALA A 78 -0.16 -16.47 -3.56
N GLU A 79 -0.22 -17.38 -4.54
CA GLU A 79 1.00 -17.79 -5.24
C GLU A 79 1.73 -16.53 -5.73
N PRO A 80 3.06 -16.48 -5.62
CA PRO A 80 3.82 -15.38 -6.20
C PRO A 80 3.53 -15.38 -7.71
N ASP A 81 2.96 -14.27 -8.19
CA ASP A 81 2.75 -14.03 -9.62
C ASP A 81 4.10 -14.27 -10.32
N GLN A 82 4.13 -15.23 -11.25
CA GLN A 82 5.35 -15.54 -11.98
C GLN A 82 5.69 -14.32 -12.84
N ALA A 83 6.91 -13.81 -12.59
CA ALA A 83 7.52 -12.62 -13.17
C ALA A 83 7.31 -12.44 -14.69
#